data_AF-A0A497GC86-F1
#
_entry.id   AF-A0A497GC86-F1
#
_cell.length_a   1.000
_cell.length_b   1.000
_cell.length_c   1.000
_cell.angle_alpha   90.00
_cell.angle_beta   90.00
_cell.angle_gamma   90.00
#
_symmetry.space_group_name_H-M   'P 1'
#
loop_
_entity.id
_entity.type
_entity.pdbx_description
1 polymer ?
#
loop_
_entity_poly.entity_id
_entity_poly.type
_entity_poly.pdbx_seq_one_letter_code
_entity_poly.pdbx_strand_id
1 'polypeptide(L)'
;MAEEDFIVTPWEVEGKVDYDKLIEKFGTRRIDRELKERIRKLAGDLHVMLRRDVFFSHRDLDLVLSDFEQGKGFFTYTGRGPSGPMHIGHILPFYFTKWIQDRFKVNVYIE
;
A
#
# COMPACT_ATOMS: atom_id res chain seq x y z
N MET A 1 -29.21 -14.22 -6.46
CA MET A 1 -28.31 -13.13 -6.02
C MET A 1 -27.11 -13.82 -5.42
N ALA A 2 -25.95 -13.77 -6.08
CA ALA A 2 -24.76 -14.47 -5.60
C ALA A 2 -24.34 -13.85 -4.26
N GLU A 3 -24.11 -14.69 -3.25
CA GLU A 3 -23.67 -14.31 -1.91
C GLU A 3 -22.41 -13.42 -2.01
N GLU A 4 -22.37 -12.30 -1.28
CA GLU A 4 -21.10 -11.59 -1.08
C GLU A 4 -20.22 -12.50 -0.20
N ASP A 5 -19.25 -13.18 -0.80
CA ASP A 5 -18.39 -14.18 -0.14
C ASP A 5 -17.54 -13.62 1.04
N PHE A 6 -17.45 -12.29 1.20
CA PHE A 6 -16.69 -11.61 2.28
C PHE A 6 -17.09 -10.15 2.46
N ILE A 7 -16.83 -9.60 3.65
CA ILE A 7 -17.06 -8.20 4.03
C ILE A 7 -15.71 -7.54 4.32
N VAL A 8 -15.49 -6.33 3.78
CA VAL A 8 -14.33 -5.48 4.09
C VAL A 8 -14.79 -4.04 4.25
N THR A 9 -14.74 -3.54 5.47
CA THR A 9 -14.98 -2.13 5.82
C THR A 9 -13.81 -1.59 6.65
N PRO A 10 -13.76 -0.28 6.95
CA PRO A 10 -12.75 0.26 7.86
C PRO A 10 -12.78 -0.30 9.29
N TRP A 11 -13.85 -0.99 9.69
CA TRP A 11 -14.04 -1.50 11.06
C TRP A 11 -14.05 -3.02 11.15
N GLU A 12 -14.43 -3.72 10.09
CA GLU A 12 -14.58 -5.18 10.10
C GLU A 12 -14.09 -5.82 8.81
N VAL A 13 -13.53 -7.02 8.95
CA VAL A 13 -13.17 -7.92 7.85
C VAL A 13 -13.68 -9.31 8.20
N GLU A 14 -14.56 -9.86 7.36
CA GLU A 14 -15.17 -11.17 7.58
C GLU A 14 -15.15 -12.01 6.30
N GLY A 15 -15.03 -13.33 6.45
CA GLY A 15 -14.97 -14.27 5.33
C GLY A 15 -13.57 -14.40 4.71
N LYS A 16 -13.46 -15.25 3.68
CA LYS A 16 -12.21 -15.45 2.94
C LYS A 16 -12.10 -14.39 1.84
N VAL A 17 -11.30 -13.38 2.08
CA VAL A 17 -11.13 -12.26 1.14
C VAL A 17 -10.49 -12.71 -0.16
N ASP A 18 -11.18 -12.47 -1.27
CA ASP A 18 -10.64 -12.55 -2.63
C ASP A 18 -10.13 -11.17 -3.04
N TYR A 19 -8.81 -11.01 -3.07
CA TYR A 19 -8.17 -9.72 -3.34
C TYR A 19 -8.37 -9.22 -4.77
N ASP A 20 -8.55 -10.10 -5.75
CA ASP A 20 -8.79 -9.68 -7.14
C ASP A 20 -10.23 -9.16 -7.27
N LYS A 21 -11.23 -9.82 -6.67
CA LYS A 21 -12.60 -9.26 -6.54
C LYS A 21 -12.61 -7.94 -5.75
N LEU A 22 -11.79 -7.83 -4.71
CA LEU A 22 -11.69 -6.62 -3.89
C LEU A 22 -11.15 -5.43 -4.72
N ILE A 23 -10.15 -5.65 -5.58
CA ILE A 23 -9.63 -4.63 -6.50
C ILE A 23 -10.76 -4.08 -7.37
N GLU A 24 -11.56 -4.96 -7.96
CA GLU A 24 -12.69 -4.60 -8.81
C GLU A 24 -13.78 -3.84 -8.03
N LYS A 25 -14.21 -4.38 -6.88
CA LYS A 25 -15.25 -3.76 -6.03
C LYS A 25 -14.89 -2.34 -5.62
N PHE A 26 -13.63 -2.10 -5.27
CA PHE A 26 -13.15 -0.78 -4.86
C PHE A 26 -12.71 0.08 -6.07
N GLY A 27 -12.58 -0.46 -7.28
CA GLY A 27 -12.11 0.29 -8.45
C GLY A 27 -10.67 0.79 -8.30
N THR A 28 -9.80 -0.05 -7.71
CA THR A 28 -8.35 0.23 -7.59
C THR A 28 -7.59 -0.42 -8.74
N ARG A 29 -6.27 -0.19 -8.82
CA ARG A 29 -5.40 -0.83 -9.82
C ARG A 29 -4.43 -1.78 -9.11
N ARG A 30 -4.10 -2.90 -9.75
CA ARG A 30 -3.12 -3.86 -9.24
C ARG A 30 -1.71 -3.28 -9.38
N ILE A 31 -0.85 -3.49 -8.39
CA ILE A 31 0.58 -3.19 -8.50
C ILE A 31 1.21 -4.27 -9.36
N ASP A 32 1.26 -4.01 -10.67
CA ASP A 32 1.74 -4.96 -11.65
C ASP A 32 3.28 -5.09 -11.66
N ARG A 33 3.78 -5.97 -12.54
CA ARG A 33 5.22 -6.22 -12.67
C ARG A 33 6.00 -4.99 -13.15
N GLU A 34 5.40 -4.17 -14.01
CA GLU A 34 6.03 -2.98 -14.55
C GLU A 34 6.23 -1.93 -13.46
N LEU A 35 5.20 -1.69 -12.66
CA LEU A 35 5.24 -0.77 -11.53
C LEU A 35 6.22 -1.25 -10.45
N LYS A 36 6.25 -2.54 -10.15
CA LYS A 36 7.25 -3.12 -9.23
C LYS A 36 8.68 -2.90 -9.72
N GLU A 37 8.94 -3.07 -11.01
CA GLU A 37 10.27 -2.86 -11.58
C GLU A 37 10.65 -1.38 -11.58
N ARG A 38 9.69 -0.48 -11.84
CA ARG A 38 9.90 0.97 -11.73
C ARG A 38 10.23 1.39 -10.30
N ILE A 39 9.48 0.90 -9.32
CA ILE A 39 9.77 1.11 -7.89
C ILE A 39 11.18 0.60 -7.56
N ARG A 40 11.53 -0.61 -8.03
CA ARG A 40 12.85 -1.20 -7.78
C ARG A 40 13.98 -0.32 -8.31
N LYS A 41 13.84 0.25 -9.50
CA LYS A 41 14.84 1.14 -10.10
C LYS A 41 14.99 2.45 -9.30
N LEU A 42 13.88 3.07 -8.92
CA LEU A 42 13.89 4.35 -8.20
C LEU A 42 14.34 4.20 -6.74
N ALA A 43 13.87 3.16 -6.05
CA ALA A 43 14.21 2.89 -4.67
C ALA A 43 15.59 2.21 -4.52
N GLY A 44 16.07 1.51 -5.56
CA GLY A 44 17.31 0.71 -5.54
C GLY A 44 17.14 -0.72 -5.02
N ASP A 45 15.96 -1.09 -4.50
CA ASP A 45 15.57 -2.45 -4.13
C ASP A 45 14.04 -2.59 -4.17
N LEU A 46 13.54 -3.81 -3.95
CA LEU A 46 12.10 -4.06 -3.88
C LEU A 46 11.74 -4.69 -2.54
N HIS A 47 10.94 -3.97 -1.75
CA HIS A 47 10.52 -4.41 -0.42
C HIS A 47 9.85 -5.80 -0.46
N VAL A 48 10.05 -6.61 0.60
CA VAL A 48 9.48 -7.96 0.67
C VAL A 48 7.96 -7.97 0.53
N MET A 49 7.28 -6.93 1.03
CA MET A 49 5.83 -6.81 0.95
C MET A 49 5.32 -6.50 -0.46
N LEU A 50 6.15 -5.89 -1.34
CA LEU A 50 5.83 -5.74 -2.77
C LEU A 50 6.18 -7.01 -3.56
N ARG A 51 7.29 -7.66 -3.21
CA ARG A 51 7.72 -8.93 -3.84
C ARG A 51 6.74 -10.07 -3.62
N ARG A 52 6.07 -10.10 -2.46
CA ARG A 52 5.12 -11.15 -2.05
C ARG A 52 3.66 -10.72 -2.15
N ASP A 53 3.36 -9.61 -2.82
CA ASP A 53 1.99 -9.12 -3.01
C ASP A 53 1.21 -8.92 -1.70
N VAL A 54 1.89 -8.50 -0.63
CA VAL A 54 1.23 -8.05 0.62
C VAL A 54 0.63 -6.66 0.40
N PHE A 55 1.38 -5.76 -0.25
CA PHE A 55 0.81 -4.57 -0.90
C PHE A 55 0.57 -4.93 -2.37
N PHE A 56 -0.69 -5.06 -2.75
CA PHE A 56 -1.10 -5.63 -4.04
C PHE A 56 -1.87 -4.64 -4.93
N SER A 57 -2.43 -3.56 -4.37
CA SER A 57 -3.21 -2.56 -5.10
C SER A 57 -2.77 -1.14 -4.79
N HIS A 58 -3.10 -0.21 -5.68
CA HIS A 58 -2.79 1.22 -5.56
C HIS A 58 -3.84 2.10 -6.25
N ARG A 59 -3.74 3.40 -5.97
CA ARG A 59 -4.31 4.49 -6.78
C ARG A 59 -3.20 5.50 -7.06
N ASP A 60 -3.02 5.86 -8.32
CA ASP A 60 -2.15 6.95 -8.78
C ASP A 60 -0.67 6.89 -8.34
N LEU A 61 -0.21 5.72 -7.90
CA LEU A 61 1.21 5.47 -7.61
C LEU A 61 2.10 5.76 -8.82
N ASP A 62 1.64 5.48 -10.04
CA ASP A 62 2.32 5.84 -11.28
C ASP A 62 2.57 7.35 -11.43
N LEU A 63 1.64 8.19 -10.98
CA LEU A 63 1.80 9.64 -10.97
C LEU A 63 2.83 10.08 -9.92
N VAL A 64 2.76 9.52 -8.71
CA VAL A 64 3.72 9.81 -7.63
C VAL A 64 5.15 9.46 -8.05
N LEU A 65 5.36 8.30 -8.68
CA LEU A 65 6.67 7.91 -9.20
C LEU A 65 7.14 8.84 -10.32
N SER A 66 6.23 9.34 -11.16
CA SER A 66 6.55 10.30 -12.22
C SER A 66 6.97 11.66 -11.66
N ASP A 67 6.28 12.15 -10.62
CA ASP A 67 6.64 13.39 -9.95
C ASP A 67 8.00 13.27 -9.22
N PHE A 68 8.30 12.11 -8.65
CA PHE A 68 9.62 11.82 -8.09
C PHE A 68 10.73 11.84 -9.15
N GLU A 69 10.52 11.16 -10.28
CA GLU A 69 11.46 11.16 -11.42
C GLU A 69 11.71 12.57 -11.99
N GLN A 70 10.69 13.42 -11.96
CA GLN A 70 10.78 14.82 -12.41
C GLN A 70 11.35 15.77 -11.34
N GLY A 71 11.72 15.27 -10.16
CA GLY A 71 12.28 16.09 -9.08
C GLY A 71 11.27 16.99 -8.35
N LYS A 72 9.96 16.80 -8.56
CA LYS A 72 8.90 17.53 -7.82
C LYS A 72 8.73 17.03 -6.40
N GLY A 73 9.08 15.77 -6.15
CA GLY A 73 8.99 15.12 -4.85
C GLY A 73 7.54 14.78 -4.45
N PHE A 74 7.39 14.23 -3.24
CA PHE A 74 6.12 13.89 -2.62
C PHE A 74 6.30 13.74 -1.10
N PHE A 75 5.23 13.47 -0.36
CA PHE A 75 5.28 13.09 1.05
C PHE A 75 4.43 11.84 1.30
N THR A 76 4.62 11.20 2.45
CA THR A 76 3.80 10.05 2.87
C THR A 76 2.94 10.38 4.07
N TYR A 77 1.78 9.74 4.14
CA TYR A 77 0.81 9.88 5.19
C TYR A 77 0.26 8.51 5.58
N THR A 78 0.20 8.24 6.87
CA THR A 78 -0.45 7.04 7.44
C THR A 78 -1.02 7.39 8.81
N GLY A 79 -1.72 6.46 9.46
CA GLY A 79 -2.29 6.74 10.77
C GLY A 79 -2.66 5.51 11.57
N ARG A 80 -3.01 5.72 12.83
CA ARG A 80 -3.45 4.69 13.77
C ARG A 80 -4.51 5.24 14.71
N GLY A 81 -5.74 4.72 14.60
CA GLY A 81 -6.76 4.93 15.63
C GLY A 81 -6.36 4.27 16.96
N PRO A 82 -6.19 5.00 18.08
CA PRO A 82 -5.66 4.45 19.33
C PRO A 82 -6.74 3.68 20.13
N SER A 83 -7.13 2.50 19.64
CA SER A 83 -8.16 1.65 20.25
C SER A 83 -7.66 0.65 21.30
N GLY A 84 -6.34 0.58 21.54
CA GLY A 84 -5.71 -0.38 22.43
C GLY A 84 -4.27 -0.72 22.01
N PRO A 85 -3.62 -1.69 22.68
CA PRO A 85 -2.26 -2.12 22.34
C PRO A 85 -2.11 -2.56 20.88
N MET A 86 -0.95 -2.27 20.29
CA MET A 86 -0.66 -2.68 18.93
C MET A 86 -0.23 -4.16 18.86
N HIS A 87 -0.97 -4.96 18.09
CA HIS A 87 -0.50 -6.27 17.61
C HIS A 87 0.29 -6.18 16.28
N ILE A 88 0.88 -7.30 15.84
CA ILE A 88 1.77 -7.36 14.66
C ILE A 88 1.11 -6.89 13.35
N GLY A 89 -0.19 -7.11 13.17
CA GLY A 89 -0.91 -6.59 11.99
C GLY A 89 -0.82 -5.07 11.84
N HIS A 90 -0.81 -4.33 12.96
CA HIS A 90 -0.74 -2.86 12.93
C HIS A 90 0.62 -2.36 12.46
N ILE A 91 1.70 -3.15 12.57
CA ILE A 91 3.05 -2.67 12.29
C ILE A 91 3.40 -2.76 10.80
N LEU A 92 2.67 -3.55 10.01
CA LEU A 92 2.95 -3.75 8.58
C LEU A 92 2.93 -2.43 7.79
N PRO A 93 1.91 -1.55 7.93
CA PRO A 93 1.92 -0.25 7.27
C PRO A 93 3.09 0.63 7.71
N PHE A 94 3.44 0.66 9.00
CA PHE A 94 4.54 1.48 9.50
C PHE A 94 5.91 1.03 8.98
N TYR A 95 6.20 -0.27 8.92
CA TYR A 95 7.44 -0.75 8.33
C TYR A 95 7.54 -0.42 6.85
N PHE A 96 6.42 -0.52 6.12
CA PHE A 96 6.41 -0.17 4.71
C PHE A 96 6.58 1.34 4.48
N THR A 97 5.88 2.18 5.25
CA THR A 97 6.06 3.64 5.22
C THR A 97 7.49 4.03 5.59
N LYS A 98 8.09 3.40 6.61
CA LYS A 98 9.50 3.60 6.96
C LYS A 98 10.42 3.26 5.78
N TRP A 99 10.19 2.13 5.10
CA TRP A 99 10.99 1.78 3.92
C TRP A 99 10.84 2.83 2.82
N ILE A 100 9.62 3.30 2.53
CA ILE A 100 9.41 4.39 1.55
C ILE A 100 10.18 5.65 1.97
N GLN A 101 10.08 6.07 3.23
CA GLN A 101 10.83 7.21 3.75
C GLN A 101 12.34 7.03 3.57
N ASP A 102 12.87 5.86 3.91
CA ASP A 102 14.30 5.57 3.84
C ASP A 102 14.81 5.58 2.39
N ARG A 103 14.02 5.10 1.42
CA ARG A 103 14.43 5.00 0.01
C ARG A 103 14.20 6.29 -0.78
N PHE A 104 13.09 6.98 -0.54
CA PHE A 104 12.71 8.19 -1.28
C PHE A 104 13.06 9.50 -0.56
N LYS A 105 13.52 9.43 0.70
CA LYS A 105 13.94 10.59 1.52
C LYS A 105 12.86 11.67 1.63
N VAL A 106 11.61 11.24 1.82
CA VAL A 106 10.43 12.10 1.89
C VAL A 106 9.96 12.34 3.32
N ASN A 107 9.20 13.41 3.51
CA ASN A 107 8.52 13.67 4.79
C ASN A 107 7.45 12.60 5.07
N VAL A 108 7.23 12.31 6.35
CA VAL A 108 6.20 11.39 6.84
C VAL A 108 5.35 12.12 7.88
N TYR A 109 4.04 12.02 7.73
CA TYR A 109 3.06 12.47 8.71
C TYR A 109 2.27 11.25 9.22
N ILE A 110 2.14 11.12 10.54
CA ILE A 110 1.41 10.03 11.20
C ILE A 110 0.31 10.65 12.06
N GLU A 111 -0.94 10.34 11.74
CA GLU A 111 -2.13 10.71 12.54
C GLU A 111 -2.48 9.64 13.59
#